data_AF-A0A9E5G2M2-F1
#
_entry.id   AF-A0A9E5G2M2-F1
#
_cell.length_a   1.000
_cell.length_b   1.000
_cell.length_c   1.000
_cell.angle_alpha   90.00
_cell.angle_beta   90.00
_cell.angle_gamma   90.00
#
_symmetry.space_group_name_H-M   'P 1'
#
loop_
_entity.id
_entity.type
_entity.pdbx_description
1 polymer ?
#
loop_
_entity_poly.entity_id
_entity_poly.type
_entity_poly.pdbx_seq_one_letter_code
_entity_poly.pdbx_strand_id
1 'polypeptide(L)'
;MKILAEKEGLMIDEALDLCLEREEADIMLAYMQKEFRKARREGREEGREEGREEIVIRLLERGMAISLVSEITGFAEDRVRELSKRKL
;
A
#
# COMPACT_ATOMS: atom_id res chain seq x y z
N MET A 1 -29.35 0.02 5.59
CA MET A 1 -30.62 0.65 5.13
C MET A 1 -31.88 0.00 5.72
N LYS A 2 -31.89 -1.32 5.90
CA LYS A 2 -33.00 -2.13 6.46
C LYS A 2 -33.61 -1.59 7.77
N ILE A 3 -32.76 -1.26 8.76
CA ILE A 3 -33.18 -0.73 10.08
C ILE A 3 -33.96 0.60 9.98
N LEU A 4 -33.64 1.44 8.97
CA LEU A 4 -34.35 2.70 8.75
C LEU A 4 -35.76 2.44 8.16
N ALA A 5 -35.87 1.54 7.19
CA ALA A 5 -37.15 1.17 6.60
C ALA A 5 -38.10 0.51 7.62
N GLU A 6 -37.57 -0.35 8.50
CA GLU A 6 -38.34 -0.96 9.60
C GLU A 6 -38.83 0.10 10.61
N LYS A 7 -38.00 1.10 10.93
CA LYS A 7 -38.39 2.22 11.81
C LYS A 7 -39.46 3.14 11.21
N GLU A 8 -39.46 3.29 9.89
CA GLU A 8 -40.47 4.05 9.13
C GLU A 8 -41.75 3.22 8.87
N GLY A 9 -41.83 1.98 9.38
CA GLY A 9 -43.01 1.11 9.23
C GLY A 9 -43.23 0.59 7.81
N LEU A 10 -42.21 0.64 6.95
CA LEU A 10 -42.26 0.08 5.60
C LEU A 10 -42.11 -1.44 5.70
N MET A 11 -43.09 -2.19 5.18
CA MET A 11 -42.94 -3.64 5.06
C MET A 11 -41.89 -3.94 4.00
N ILE A 12 -40.78 -4.54 4.44
CA ILE A 12 -39.74 -5.01 3.56
C ILE A 12 -40.17 -6.39 3.07
N ASP A 13 -40.55 -6.48 1.80
CA ASP A 13 -40.77 -7.77 1.16
C ASP A 13 -39.43 -8.43 0.78
N GLU A 14 -39.48 -9.71 0.44
CA GLU A 14 -38.30 -10.52 0.11
C GLU A 14 -37.49 -9.93 -1.06
N ALA A 15 -38.16 -9.29 -2.03
CA ALA A 15 -37.49 -8.66 -3.16
C ALA A 15 -36.74 -7.39 -2.75
N LEU A 16 -37.32 -6.57 -1.87
CA LEU A 16 -36.69 -5.37 -1.33
C LEU A 16 -35.51 -5.72 -0.41
N ASP A 17 -35.62 -6.78 0.39
CA ASP A 17 -34.54 -7.26 1.26
C ASP A 17 -33.32 -7.70 0.44
N LEU A 18 -33.55 -8.52 -0.61
CA LEU A 18 -32.49 -8.91 -1.54
C LEU A 18 -31.84 -7.70 -2.24
N CYS A 19 -32.63 -6.68 -2.60
CA CYS A 19 -32.09 -5.46 -3.21
C CYS A 19 -31.17 -4.69 -2.26
N LEU A 20 -31.57 -4.55 -0.99
CA LEU A 20 -30.79 -3.84 0.02
C LEU A 20 -29.49 -4.57 0.36
N GLU A 21 -29.52 -5.90 0.52
CA GLU A 21 -28.32 -6.71 0.76
C GLU A 21 -27.34 -6.61 -0.41
N ARG A 22 -27.85 -6.61 -1.65
CA ARG A 22 -27.03 -6.42 -2.85
C ARG A 22 -26.37 -5.05 -2.89
N GLU A 23 -27.09 -3.98 -2.56
CA GLU A 23 -26.54 -2.63 -2.52
C GLU A 23 -25.44 -2.50 -1.44
N GLU A 24 -25.68 -3.06 -0.24
CA GLU A 24 -24.69 -3.09 0.83
C GLU A 24 -23.44 -3.90 0.44
N ALA A 25 -23.61 -5.02 -0.28
CA ALA A 25 -22.52 -5.83 -0.83
C ALA A 25 -21.73 -5.09 -1.92
N ASP A 26 -22.40 -4.36 -2.81
CA ASP A 26 -21.77 -3.57 -3.87
C ASP A 26 -20.92 -2.42 -3.30
N ILE A 27 -21.44 -1.74 -2.25
CA ILE A 27 -20.69 -0.70 -1.53
C ILE A 27 -19.44 -1.29 -0.87
N MET A 28 -19.58 -2.43 -0.17
CA MET A 28 -18.46 -3.12 0.46
C MET A 28 -17.42 -3.55 -0.58
N LEU A 29 -17.86 -4.11 -1.71
CA LEU A 29 -16.98 -4.50 -2.80
C LEU A 29 -16.19 -3.31 -3.37
N ALA A 30 -16.86 -2.18 -3.59
CA ALA A 30 -16.21 -0.96 -4.06
C ALA A 30 -15.16 -0.44 -3.07
N TYR A 31 -15.48 -0.47 -1.77
CA TYR A 31 -14.53 -0.11 -0.71
C TYR A 31 -13.30 -1.03 -0.71
N MET A 32 -13.51 -2.35 -0.72
CA MET A 32 -12.41 -3.32 -0.76
C MET A 32 -11.53 -3.13 -1.99
N GLN A 33 -12.11 -2.93 -3.17
CA GLN A 33 -11.34 -2.69 -4.40
C GLN A 33 -10.47 -1.43 -4.30
N LYS A 34 -11.00 -0.36 -3.67
CA LYS A 34 -10.24 0.87 -3.42
C LYS A 34 -9.05 0.60 -2.49
N GLU A 35 -9.27 -0.07 -1.37
CA GLU A 35 -8.20 -0.38 -0.41
C GLU A 35 -7.15 -1.34 -1.00
N PHE A 36 -7.56 -2.35 -1.77
CA PHE A 36 -6.61 -3.22 -2.49
C PHE A 36 -5.73 -2.46 -3.48
N ARG A 37 -6.30 -1.48 -4.22
CA ARG A 37 -5.53 -0.63 -5.13
C ARG A 37 -4.52 0.23 -4.36
N LYS A 38 -4.92 0.75 -3.20
CA LYS A 38 -4.06 1.54 -2.31
C LYS A 38 -2.91 0.69 -1.78
N ALA A 39 -3.21 -0.46 -1.16
CA ALA A 39 -2.19 -1.39 -0.64
C ALA A 39 -1.21 -1.85 -1.72
N ARG A 40 -1.71 -2.13 -2.95
CA ARG A 40 -0.83 -2.49 -4.08
C ARG A 40 0.08 -1.35 -4.53
N ARG A 41 -0.37 -0.10 -4.41
CA ARG A 41 0.45 1.08 -4.72
C ARG A 41 1.53 1.25 -3.66
N GLU A 42 1.16 1.19 -2.39
CA GLU A 42 2.07 1.29 -1.25
C GLU A 42 3.16 0.22 -1.32
N GLY A 43 2.81 -1.06 -1.47
CA GLY A 43 3.82 -2.12 -1.58
C GLY A 43 4.75 -1.99 -2.80
N ARG A 44 4.30 -1.33 -3.89
CA ARG A 44 5.18 -1.01 -5.03
C ARG A 44 6.11 0.16 -4.77
N GLU A 45 5.72 1.09 -3.91
CA GLU A 45 6.53 2.24 -3.52
C GLU A 45 7.59 1.79 -2.51
N GLU A 46 7.17 1.06 -1.47
CA GLU A 46 8.05 0.41 -0.49
C GLU A 46 9.08 -0.50 -1.17
N GLY A 47 8.64 -1.42 -2.04
CA GLY A 47 9.58 -2.32 -2.74
C GLY A 47 10.56 -1.59 -3.68
N ARG A 48 10.22 -0.40 -4.18
CA ARG A 48 11.17 0.42 -4.95
C ARG A 48 12.19 1.09 -4.03
N GLU A 49 11.75 1.60 -2.88
CA GLU A 49 12.64 2.21 -1.89
C GLU A 49 13.61 1.17 -1.32
N GLU A 50 13.08 0.04 -0.85
CA GLU A 50 13.87 -1.09 -0.34
C GLU A 50 14.88 -1.58 -1.39
N GLY A 51 14.45 -1.79 -2.64
CA GLY A 51 15.34 -2.23 -3.71
C GLY A 51 16.45 -1.23 -4.02
N ARG A 52 16.18 0.08 -3.92
CA ARG A 52 17.21 1.12 -4.08
C ARG A 52 18.21 1.11 -2.93
N GLU A 53 17.74 0.94 -1.69
CA GLU A 53 18.61 0.82 -0.52
C GLU A 53 19.46 -0.47 -0.56
N GLU A 54 18.88 -1.58 -0.98
CA GLU A 54 19.59 -2.85 -1.13
C GLU A 54 20.72 -2.76 -2.15
N ILE A 55 20.52 -2.03 -3.25
CA ILE A 55 21.58 -1.76 -4.23
C ILE A 55 22.75 -1.01 -3.57
N VAL A 56 22.48 0.02 -2.77
CA VAL A 56 23.51 0.77 -2.03
C VAL A 56 24.33 -0.17 -1.15
N ILE A 57 23.67 -1.02 -0.37
CA ILE A 57 24.32 -1.98 0.53
C ILE A 57 25.21 -2.95 -0.28
N ARG A 58 24.68 -3.55 -1.35
CA ARG A 58 25.42 -4.50 -2.20
C ARG A 58 26.63 -3.89 -2.92
N LEU A 59 26.59 -2.59 -3.24
CA LEU A 59 27.72 -1.89 -3.83
C LEU A 59 28.81 -1.62 -2.77
N LEU A 60 28.42 -1.21 -1.56
CA LEU A 60 29.33 -1.01 -0.45
C LEU A 60 30.00 -2.32 0.00
N GLU A 61 29.26 -3.42 0.04
CA GLU A 61 29.79 -4.78 0.34
C GLU A 61 30.85 -5.22 -0.68
N ARG A 62 30.77 -4.73 -1.92
CA ARG A 62 31.77 -4.94 -2.97
C ARG A 62 32.98 -4.01 -2.85
N GLY A 63 33.06 -3.22 -1.80
CA GLY A 63 34.17 -2.30 -1.52
C GLY A 63 34.14 -1.02 -2.36
N MET A 64 33.00 -0.67 -2.97
CA MET A 64 32.88 0.59 -3.70
C MET A 64 32.94 1.79 -2.74
N ALA A 65 33.61 2.85 -3.17
CA ALA A 65 33.71 4.08 -2.40
C ALA A 65 32.33 4.77 -2.28
N ILE A 66 32.07 5.38 -1.12
CA ILE A 66 30.80 6.08 -0.82
C ILE A 66 30.46 7.14 -1.87
N SER A 67 31.46 7.90 -2.34
CA SER A 67 31.27 8.93 -3.37
C SER A 67 30.78 8.36 -4.69
N LEU A 68 31.34 7.22 -5.13
CA LEU A 68 30.91 6.52 -6.34
C LEU A 68 29.52 5.90 -6.17
N VAL A 69 29.22 5.34 -5.00
CA VAL A 69 27.87 4.80 -4.72
C VAL A 69 26.82 5.92 -4.72
N SER A 70 27.15 7.08 -4.14
CA SER A 70 26.33 8.30 -4.17
C SER A 70 26.03 8.72 -5.63
N GLU A 71 27.06 8.78 -6.48
CA GLU A 71 26.93 9.09 -7.91
C GLU A 71 26.03 8.09 -8.66
N ILE A 72 26.25 6.78 -8.46
CA ILE A 72 25.50 5.72 -9.17
C ILE A 72 24.02 5.69 -8.76
N THR A 73 23.74 5.86 -7.47
CA THR A 73 22.41 5.62 -6.90
C THR A 73 21.56 6.89 -6.74
N GLY A 74 22.23 8.06 -6.83
CA GLY A 74 21.63 9.37 -6.62
C GLY A 74 21.30 9.67 -5.16
N PHE A 75 21.76 8.85 -4.20
CA PHE A 75 21.63 9.15 -2.78
C PHE A 75 22.72 10.12 -2.34
N ALA A 76 22.40 11.03 -1.42
CA ALA A 76 23.43 11.83 -0.74
C ALA A 76 24.40 10.93 0.03
N GLU A 77 25.68 11.31 0.09
CA GLU A 77 26.69 10.54 0.82
C GLU A 77 26.32 10.26 2.28
N ASP A 78 25.68 11.22 2.96
CA ASP A 78 25.22 11.04 4.34
C ASP A 78 24.20 9.90 4.46
N ARG A 79 23.28 9.78 3.48
CA ARG A 79 22.33 8.66 3.41
C ARG A 79 23.04 7.35 3.12
N VAL A 80 24.03 7.35 2.23
CA VAL A 80 24.85 6.15 1.96
C VAL A 80 25.60 5.69 3.22
N ARG A 81 26.14 6.63 4.03
CA ARG A 81 26.80 6.35 5.32
C ARG A 81 25.82 5.86 6.39
N GLU A 82 24.58 6.30 6.34
CA GLU A 82 23.53 5.80 7.24
C GLU A 82 23.17 4.36 6.88
N LEU A 83 22.95 4.08 5.59
CA LEU A 83 22.64 2.75 5.07
C LEU A 83 23.78 1.76 5.33
N SER A 84 25.04 2.19 5.28
CA SER A 84 26.18 1.33 5.61
C SER A 84 26.21 0.85 7.07
N LYS A 85 25.43 1.48 7.97
CA LYS A 85 25.34 1.10 9.39
C LYS A 85 24.15 0.18 9.66
N ARG A 86 23.14 0.14 8.77
CA ARG A 86 22.04 -0.82 8.86
C ARG A 86 22.58 -2.19 8.47
N LYS A 87 22.74 -3.09 9.45
CA LYS A 87 22.88 -4.51 9.17
C LYS A 87 21.49 -5.04 8.81
N LEU A 88 21.35 -5.56 7.58
CA LEU A 88 20.25 -6.47 7.23
C LEU A 88 20.55 -7.87 7.80
#